data_AF-S4N2G3-F1
#
_entry.id   AF-S4N2G3-F1
#
_cell.length_a   1.000
_cell.length_b   1.000
_cell.length_c   1.000
_cell.angle_alpha   90.00
_cell.angle_beta   90.00
_cell.angle_gamma   90.00
#
_symmetry.space_group_name_H-M   'P 1'
#
loop_
_entity.id
_entity.type
_entity.pdbx_description
1 polymer ?
#
loop_
_entity_poly.entity_id
_entity_poly.type
_entity_poly.pdbx_seq_one_letter_code
_entity_poly.pdbx_strand_id
1 'polypeptide(L)'
;MPQDSAFFHAETEAMGIMKRSSIADQYVCLPHQSMHMTVFDATTQDTVIDKQLPAWLADCADVSEVSQRILARLQKSTLTPVGPITMEVKEFGPFDAGFTMELAPADDATFNRLWTIRRELNALLELRASNFETYQFHSTLGYRLVKPLASDVPPMERLAAKCSALFTGEAATVTLGHPAFNLFDDMLAFPQLWRLPKA
;
A
#
# COMPACT_ATOMS: atom_id res chain seq x y z
N MET A 1 3.35 -8.73 -0.79
CA MET A 1 4.79 -8.86 -0.47
C MET A 1 5.25 -10.28 -0.82
N PRO A 2 6.50 -10.51 -1.26
CA PRO A 2 7.04 -11.86 -1.45
C PRO A 2 7.14 -12.59 -0.09
N GLN A 3 6.41 -13.69 0.07
CA GLN A 3 6.23 -14.35 1.38
C GLN A 3 7.47 -15.13 1.87
N ASP A 4 8.42 -15.37 0.97
CA ASP A 4 9.71 -16.02 1.20
C ASP A 4 10.84 -15.01 1.46
N SER A 5 10.54 -13.71 1.48
CA SER A 5 11.55 -12.67 1.73
C SER A 5 11.84 -12.47 3.22
N ALA A 6 13.11 -12.14 3.53
CA ALA A 6 13.51 -11.72 4.88
C ALA A 6 12.69 -10.52 5.38
N PHE A 7 12.35 -9.59 4.48
CA PHE A 7 11.47 -8.46 4.75
C PHE A 7 10.08 -8.90 5.26
N PHE A 8 9.41 -9.83 4.56
CA PHE A 8 8.10 -10.33 4.96
C PHE A 8 8.14 -11.09 6.30
N HIS A 9 9.23 -11.82 6.55
CA HIS A 9 9.45 -12.45 7.85
C HIS A 9 9.61 -11.41 8.98
N ALA A 10 10.32 -10.30 8.72
CA ALA A 10 10.42 -9.18 9.64
C ALA A 10 9.06 -8.50 9.89
N GLU A 11 8.22 -8.30 8.86
CA GLU A 11 6.84 -7.82 9.04
C GLU A 11 6.01 -8.76 9.91
N THR A 12 6.15 -10.07 9.69
CA THR A 12 5.48 -11.11 10.48
C THR A 12 5.88 -11.07 11.95
N GLU A 13 7.18 -10.90 12.21
CA GLU A 13 7.70 -10.77 13.57
C GLU A 13 7.23 -9.45 14.22
N ALA A 14 7.24 -8.34 13.49
CA ALA A 14 6.74 -7.04 13.96
C ALA A 14 5.26 -7.12 14.41
N MET A 15 4.39 -7.79 13.66
CA MET A 15 3.01 -8.07 14.10
C MET A 15 2.96 -8.92 15.37
N GLY A 16 3.85 -9.90 15.51
CA GLY A 16 3.98 -10.69 16.73
C GLY A 16 4.35 -9.82 17.94
N ILE A 17 5.24 -8.84 17.76
CA ILE A 17 5.59 -7.87 18.80
C ILE A 17 4.38 -6.99 19.15
N MET A 18 3.68 -6.44 18.14
CA MET A 18 2.47 -5.62 18.34
C MET A 18 1.42 -6.36 19.16
N LYS A 19 1.11 -7.61 18.81
CA LYS A 19 0.11 -8.45 19.49
C LYS A 19 0.44 -8.76 20.96
N ARG A 20 1.70 -8.63 21.36
CA ARG A 20 2.16 -8.82 22.76
C ARG A 20 2.44 -7.49 23.48
N SER A 21 2.23 -6.37 22.81
CA SER A 21 2.50 -5.04 23.37
C SER A 21 1.41 -4.63 24.37
N SER A 22 1.71 -3.63 25.20
CA SER A 22 0.73 -3.07 26.15
C SER A 22 -0.40 -2.26 25.49
N ILE A 23 -0.33 -2.04 24.17
CA ILE A 23 -1.31 -1.29 23.38
C ILE A 23 -1.97 -2.17 22.31
N ALA A 24 -1.82 -3.50 22.41
CA ALA A 24 -2.29 -4.43 21.39
C ALA A 24 -3.81 -4.34 21.13
N ASP A 25 -4.59 -4.07 22.17
CA ASP A 25 -6.05 -3.87 22.11
C ASP A 25 -6.48 -2.60 21.37
N GLN A 26 -5.54 -1.68 21.14
CA GLN A 26 -5.76 -0.44 20.39
C GLN A 26 -5.59 -0.65 18.87
N TYR A 27 -5.13 -1.83 18.41
CA TYR A 27 -4.85 -2.10 17.01
C TYR A 27 -5.52 -3.39 16.52
N VAL A 28 -5.81 -3.43 15.23
CA VAL A 28 -6.12 -4.67 14.50
C VAL A 28 -4.99 -4.94 13.51
N CYS A 29 -4.31 -6.08 13.65
CA CYS A 29 -3.34 -6.54 12.64
C CYS A 29 -4.07 -7.16 11.45
N LEU A 30 -3.59 -6.88 10.26
CA LEU A 30 -4.12 -7.44 9.03
C LEU A 30 -3.63 -8.90 8.84
N PRO A 31 -4.35 -9.71 8.04
CA PRO A 31 -3.86 -11.01 7.63
C PRO A 31 -2.58 -10.90 6.80
N HIS A 32 -1.64 -11.83 6.96
CA HIS A 32 -0.33 -11.74 6.28
C HIS A 32 -0.46 -11.74 4.75
N GLN A 33 -1.45 -12.46 4.22
CA GLN A 33 -1.72 -12.51 2.78
C GLN A 33 -2.22 -11.18 2.20
N SER A 34 -2.67 -10.24 3.03
CA SER A 34 -3.14 -8.94 2.58
C SER A 34 -2.00 -7.91 2.50
N MET A 35 -0.79 -8.24 2.98
CA MET A 35 0.37 -7.34 2.95
C MET A 35 0.78 -6.97 1.53
N HIS A 36 0.73 -5.68 1.23
CA HIS A 36 1.03 -5.11 -0.07
C HIS A 36 1.59 -3.70 0.09
N MET A 37 2.14 -3.16 -1.00
CA MET A 37 2.43 -1.74 -1.14
C MET A 37 1.58 -1.22 -2.28
N THR A 38 0.77 -0.19 -2.01
CA THR A 38 -0.07 0.43 -3.03
C THR A 38 0.79 1.25 -3.98
N VAL A 39 0.68 0.96 -5.28
CA VAL A 39 1.36 1.73 -6.34
C VAL A 39 0.54 2.95 -6.73
N PHE A 40 -0.78 2.81 -6.83
CA PHE A 40 -1.71 3.85 -7.24
C PHE A 40 -3.09 3.55 -6.64
N ASP A 41 -3.68 4.56 -5.99
CA ASP A 41 -5.04 4.45 -5.46
C ASP A 41 -6.03 4.91 -6.53
N ALA A 42 -6.88 4.00 -7.00
CA ALA A 42 -7.81 4.28 -8.07
C ALA A 42 -9.07 4.96 -7.53
N THR A 43 -9.84 4.24 -6.71
CA THR A 43 -11.11 4.72 -6.19
C THR A 43 -11.54 3.90 -4.99
N THR A 44 -12.44 4.45 -4.19
CA THR A 44 -13.08 3.81 -3.05
C THR A 44 -14.60 3.93 -3.17
N GLN A 45 -15.33 3.16 -2.37
CA GLN A 45 -16.79 3.32 -2.28
C GLN A 45 -17.22 4.75 -1.95
N ASP A 46 -16.52 5.42 -1.05
CA ASP A 46 -16.80 6.82 -0.69
C ASP A 46 -16.63 7.75 -1.90
N THR A 47 -15.58 7.53 -2.71
CA THR A 47 -15.36 8.32 -3.94
C THR A 47 -16.53 8.20 -4.92
N VAL A 48 -17.12 6.99 -5.02
CA VAL A 48 -18.30 6.73 -5.87
C VAL A 48 -19.55 7.38 -5.29
N ILE A 49 -19.80 7.23 -4.00
CA ILE A 49 -20.97 7.80 -3.29
C ILE A 49 -20.95 9.33 -3.36
N ASP A 50 -19.79 9.94 -3.13
CA ASP A 50 -19.59 11.39 -3.15
C ASP A 50 -19.51 11.95 -4.59
N LYS A 51 -19.63 11.09 -5.61
CA LYS A 51 -19.55 11.44 -7.04
C LYS A 51 -18.28 12.21 -7.40
N GLN A 52 -17.17 11.88 -6.73
CA GLN A 52 -15.84 12.44 -7.00
C GLN A 52 -15.12 11.65 -8.11
N LEU A 53 -15.85 11.33 -9.16
CA LEU A 53 -15.39 10.54 -10.29
C LEU A 53 -15.21 11.42 -11.54
N PRO A 54 -14.26 11.10 -12.43
CA PRO A 54 -14.13 11.78 -13.71
C PRO A 54 -15.36 11.53 -14.58
N ALA A 55 -15.59 12.40 -15.57
CA ALA A 55 -16.82 12.41 -16.36
C ALA A 55 -17.16 11.07 -17.04
N TRP A 56 -16.15 10.29 -17.43
CA TRP A 56 -16.31 8.99 -18.09
C TRP A 56 -16.75 7.85 -17.13
N LEU A 57 -16.77 8.12 -15.82
CA LEU A 57 -17.26 7.24 -14.76
C LEU A 57 -18.49 7.80 -14.03
N ALA A 58 -18.96 9.00 -14.39
CA ALA A 58 -19.98 9.73 -13.63
C ALA A 58 -21.37 9.06 -13.62
N ASP A 59 -21.64 8.20 -14.60
CA ASP A 59 -22.88 7.42 -14.74
C ASP A 59 -22.81 6.05 -14.08
N CYS A 60 -21.66 5.67 -13.51
CA CYS A 60 -21.53 4.38 -12.83
C CYS A 60 -22.39 4.35 -11.55
N ALA A 61 -23.13 3.26 -11.35
CA ALA A 61 -24.01 3.12 -10.20
C ALA A 61 -23.27 2.71 -8.92
N ASP A 62 -22.17 1.96 -9.06
CA ASP A 62 -21.41 1.40 -7.94
C ASP A 62 -19.92 1.18 -8.27
N VAL A 63 -19.16 0.73 -7.26
CA VAL A 63 -17.72 0.44 -7.38
C VAL A 63 -17.42 -0.70 -8.36
N SER A 64 -18.32 -1.67 -8.50
CA SER A 64 -18.14 -2.80 -9.43
C SER A 64 -18.16 -2.31 -10.86
N GLU A 65 -19.11 -1.46 -11.23
CA GLU A 65 -19.18 -0.86 -12.56
C GLU A 65 -17.96 0.02 -12.85
N VAL A 66 -17.57 0.88 -11.89
CA VAL A 66 -16.35 1.69 -12.00
C VAL A 66 -15.12 0.81 -12.25
N SER A 67 -14.97 -0.27 -11.49
CA SER A 67 -13.83 -1.19 -11.57
C SER A 67 -13.77 -1.92 -12.90
N GLN A 68 -14.91 -2.32 -13.46
CA GLN A 68 -15.00 -2.95 -14.78
C GLN A 68 -14.56 -1.98 -15.90
N ARG A 69 -15.00 -0.71 -15.83
CA ARG A 69 -14.61 0.31 -16.82
C ARG A 69 -13.13 0.68 -16.71
N ILE A 70 -12.60 0.81 -15.49
CA ILE A 70 -11.16 1.00 -15.25
C ILE A 70 -10.37 -0.16 -15.83
N LEU A 71 -10.75 -1.41 -15.52
CA LEU A 71 -10.08 -2.60 -16.04
C LEU A 71 -10.07 -2.63 -17.57
N ALA A 72 -11.21 -2.35 -18.21
CA ALA A 72 -11.29 -2.30 -19.68
C ALA A 72 -10.38 -1.21 -20.28
N ARG A 73 -10.22 -0.06 -19.60
CA ARG A 73 -9.32 1.02 -20.04
C ARG A 73 -7.85 0.64 -19.85
N LEU A 74 -7.52 -0.01 -18.74
CA LEU A 74 -6.18 -0.57 -18.47
C LEU A 74 -5.79 -1.62 -19.52
N GLN A 75 -6.66 -2.56 -19.85
CA GLN A 75 -6.37 -3.62 -20.82
C GLN A 75 -6.15 -3.12 -22.25
N LYS A 76 -6.72 -1.96 -22.61
CA LYS A 76 -6.56 -1.32 -23.93
C LYS A 76 -5.43 -0.30 -23.98
N SER A 77 -4.79 -0.03 -22.84
CA SER A 77 -3.76 0.99 -22.73
C SER A 77 -2.41 0.51 -23.28
N THR A 78 -1.53 1.47 -23.56
CA THR A 78 -0.13 1.23 -23.90
C THR A 78 0.77 1.76 -22.78
N LEU A 79 0.51 1.33 -21.54
CA LEU A 79 1.33 1.70 -20.39
C LEU A 79 2.77 1.22 -20.57
N THR A 80 3.71 1.99 -20.06
CA THR A 80 5.12 1.62 -20.03
C THR A 80 5.28 0.32 -19.25
N PRO A 81 5.94 -0.70 -19.84
CA PRO A 81 6.20 -1.95 -19.14
C PRO A 81 7.00 -1.74 -17.85
N VAL A 82 6.54 -2.38 -16.78
CA VAL A 82 7.12 -2.22 -15.44
C VAL A 82 8.13 -3.34 -15.20
N GLY A 83 9.39 -2.96 -14.94
CA GLY A 83 10.44 -3.86 -14.49
C GLY A 83 10.36 -4.16 -12.98
N PRO A 84 11.36 -4.84 -12.41
CA PRO A 84 11.42 -5.08 -10.97
C PRO A 84 11.35 -3.78 -10.15
N ILE A 85 10.64 -3.83 -9.03
CA ILE A 85 10.50 -2.72 -8.07
C ILE A 85 11.18 -3.16 -6.78
N THR A 86 12.34 -2.60 -6.49
CA THR A 86 13.06 -2.83 -5.23
C THR A 86 12.93 -1.62 -4.33
N MET A 87 12.39 -1.84 -3.14
CA MET A 87 12.20 -0.83 -2.12
C MET A 87 13.17 -1.06 -0.97
N GLU A 88 13.52 0.01 -0.26
CA GLU A 88 14.25 -0.01 1.00
C GLU A 88 13.36 0.50 2.14
N VAL A 89 13.64 0.00 3.35
CA VAL A 89 13.00 0.46 4.57
C VAL A 89 13.48 1.85 4.91
N LYS A 90 12.53 2.77 5.05
CA LYS A 90 12.82 4.15 5.47
C LYS A 90 12.55 4.34 6.96
N GLU A 91 11.35 3.99 7.41
CA GLU A 91 10.93 4.19 8.79
C GLU A 91 9.82 3.19 9.16
N PHE A 92 9.84 2.71 10.40
CA PHE A 92 8.73 1.93 10.96
C PHE A 92 7.81 2.85 11.77
N GLY A 93 6.60 3.09 11.27
CA GLY A 93 5.65 4.06 11.79
C GLY A 93 5.00 4.85 10.64
N PRO A 94 4.22 5.91 10.95
CA PRO A 94 3.77 6.31 12.28
C PRO A 94 2.70 5.37 12.86
N PHE A 95 2.51 5.42 14.18
CA PHE A 95 1.59 4.55 14.92
C PHE A 95 0.23 5.23 15.24
N ASP A 96 0.05 6.47 14.83
CA ASP A 96 -1.10 7.31 15.16
C ASP A 96 -2.40 6.86 14.47
N ALA A 97 -2.30 6.36 13.23
CA ALA A 97 -3.40 5.81 12.47
C ALA A 97 -3.14 4.37 12.01
N GLY A 98 -1.90 4.07 11.61
CA GLY A 98 -1.50 2.78 11.06
C GLY A 98 -0.49 2.05 11.94
N PHE A 99 -0.27 0.78 11.63
CA PHE A 99 0.93 0.05 11.98
C PHE A 99 1.63 -0.24 10.65
N THR A 100 2.49 0.68 10.21
CA THR A 100 2.99 0.73 8.83
C THR A 100 4.50 0.68 8.77
N MET A 101 5.00 0.11 7.69
CA MET A 101 6.39 0.21 7.27
C MET A 101 6.48 1.20 6.11
N GLU A 102 7.13 2.35 6.30
CA GLU A 102 7.43 3.30 5.22
C GLU A 102 8.57 2.77 4.35
N LEU A 103 8.36 2.87 3.04
CA LEU A 103 9.25 2.36 2.00
C LEU A 103 9.70 3.49 1.08
N ALA A 104 10.97 3.46 0.67
CA ALA A 104 11.52 4.32 -0.37
C ALA A 104 12.03 3.46 -1.54
N PRO A 105 12.03 3.97 -2.79
CA PRO A 105 12.70 3.28 -3.87
C PRO A 105 14.19 3.10 -3.56
N ALA A 106 14.73 1.90 -3.77
CA ALA A 106 16.13 1.61 -3.44
C ALA A 106 17.15 2.31 -4.39
N ASP A 107 16.68 2.78 -5.54
CA ASP A 107 17.49 3.51 -6.52
C ASP A 107 16.65 4.46 -7.38
N ASP A 108 17.34 5.38 -8.08
CA ASP A 108 16.72 6.32 -9.02
C ASP A 108 15.98 5.61 -10.16
N ALA A 109 16.42 4.42 -10.57
CA ALA A 109 15.75 3.66 -11.61
C ALA A 109 14.36 3.19 -11.16
N THR A 110 14.25 2.68 -9.94
CA THR A 110 12.99 2.26 -9.32
C THR A 110 12.09 3.45 -9.06
N PHE A 111 12.67 4.56 -8.56
CA PHE A 111 11.93 5.82 -8.41
C PHE A 111 11.31 6.26 -9.74
N ASN A 112 12.12 6.34 -10.80
CA ASN A 112 11.66 6.79 -12.12
C ASN A 112 10.60 5.84 -12.70
N ARG A 113 10.75 4.51 -12.54
CA ARG A 113 9.74 3.53 -12.95
C ARG A 113 8.41 3.74 -12.24
N LEU A 114 8.42 3.82 -10.92
CA LEU A 114 7.22 4.05 -10.09
C LEU A 114 6.57 5.39 -10.42
N TRP A 115 7.37 6.44 -10.59
CA TRP A 115 6.87 7.77 -10.92
C TRP A 115 6.22 7.81 -12.30
N THR A 116 6.86 7.20 -13.29
CA THR A 116 6.35 7.12 -14.66
C THR A 116 5.01 6.40 -14.68
N ILE A 117 4.93 5.20 -14.12
CA ILE A 117 3.69 4.42 -14.16
C ILE A 117 2.55 5.10 -13.40
N ARG A 118 2.83 5.74 -12.25
CA ARG A 118 1.82 6.51 -11.51
C ARG A 118 1.29 7.67 -12.32
N ARG A 119 2.14 8.40 -13.05
CA ARG A 119 1.71 9.52 -13.91
C ARG A 119 0.91 9.05 -15.10
N GLU A 120 1.29 7.93 -15.72
CA GLU A 120 0.53 7.33 -16.81
C GLU A 120 -0.83 6.84 -16.33
N LEU A 121 -0.93 6.19 -15.17
CA LEU A 121 -2.20 5.78 -14.56
C LEU A 121 -3.09 6.98 -14.25
N ASN A 122 -2.54 8.03 -13.66
CA ASN A 122 -3.27 9.28 -13.42
C ASN A 122 -3.81 9.89 -14.73
N ALA A 123 -2.98 9.97 -15.78
CA ALA A 123 -3.38 10.51 -17.07
C ALA A 123 -4.42 9.64 -17.79
N LEU A 124 -4.29 8.32 -17.68
CA LEU A 124 -5.19 7.35 -18.31
C LEU A 124 -6.57 7.31 -17.64
N LEU A 125 -6.58 7.35 -16.31
CA LEU A 125 -7.80 7.15 -15.51
C LEU A 125 -8.46 8.46 -15.10
N GLU A 126 -7.72 9.58 -15.13
CA GLU A 126 -8.19 10.89 -14.67
C GLU A 126 -8.60 10.86 -13.18
N LEU A 127 -7.96 9.97 -12.42
CA LEU A 127 -8.13 9.80 -10.98
C LEU A 127 -6.87 10.29 -10.28
N ARG A 128 -7.01 11.19 -9.31
CA ARG A 128 -5.86 11.77 -8.61
C ARG A 128 -6.14 11.99 -7.14
N ALA A 129 -5.44 11.26 -6.28
CA ALA A 129 -5.40 11.57 -4.85
C ALA A 129 -4.74 12.93 -4.60
N SER A 130 -5.22 13.66 -3.59
CA SER A 130 -4.68 14.97 -3.20
C SER A 130 -3.19 14.93 -2.84
N ASN A 131 -2.72 13.79 -2.33
CA ASN A 131 -1.33 13.55 -1.97
C ASN A 131 -0.49 12.90 -3.09
N PHE A 132 -0.90 12.94 -4.35
CA PHE A 132 -0.22 12.23 -5.44
C PHE A 132 1.30 12.50 -5.51
N GLU A 133 1.71 13.76 -5.34
CA GLU A 133 3.12 14.21 -5.37
C GLU A 133 3.87 13.93 -4.08
N THR A 134 3.15 13.79 -2.96
CA THR A 134 3.71 13.62 -1.61
C THR A 134 3.44 12.22 -1.06
N TYR A 135 3.03 11.28 -1.91
CA TYR A 135 2.63 9.94 -1.50
C TYR A 135 3.82 9.19 -0.93
N GLN A 136 3.68 8.73 0.31
CA GLN A 136 4.66 7.89 0.97
C GLN A 136 4.28 6.44 0.72
N PHE A 137 5.15 5.70 0.04
CA PHE A 137 4.96 4.27 -0.14
C PHE A 137 5.08 3.58 1.22
N HIS A 138 4.18 2.64 1.46
CA HIS A 138 4.19 1.90 2.72
C HIS A 138 3.58 0.52 2.53
N SER A 139 3.93 -0.38 3.43
CA SER A 139 3.20 -1.62 3.70
C SER A 139 2.42 -1.45 5.00
N THR A 140 1.13 -1.78 4.98
CA THR A 140 0.28 -1.70 6.18
C THR A 140 0.16 -3.07 6.83
N LEU A 141 0.55 -3.16 8.09
CA LEU A 141 0.51 -4.37 8.90
C LEU A 141 -0.70 -4.37 9.86
N GLY A 142 -1.30 -3.21 10.10
CA GLY A 142 -2.47 -3.06 10.95
C GLY A 142 -3.00 -1.63 10.99
N TYR A 143 -4.17 -1.46 11.61
CA TYR A 143 -4.81 -0.16 11.82
C TYR A 143 -5.08 0.06 13.30
N ARG A 144 -4.98 1.31 13.73
CA ARG A 144 -5.37 1.72 15.07
C ARG A 144 -6.89 1.89 15.14
N LEU A 145 -7.52 1.30 16.14
CA LEU A 145 -8.97 1.29 16.35
C LEU A 145 -9.48 2.48 17.16
N VAL A 146 -8.59 3.12 17.92
CA VAL A 146 -8.94 4.19 18.86
C VAL A 146 -8.04 5.40 18.66
N LYS A 147 -8.56 6.60 18.93
CA LYS A 147 -7.77 7.84 18.85
C LYS A 147 -6.54 7.75 19.78
N PRO A 148 -5.33 8.16 19.34
CA PRO A 148 -4.16 8.17 20.20
C PRO A 148 -4.30 9.15 21.36
N LEU A 149 -3.86 8.72 22.54
CA LEU A 149 -3.71 9.54 23.73
C LEU A 149 -2.23 9.88 23.94
N ALA A 150 -1.94 10.97 24.65
CA ALA A 150 -0.56 11.34 24.99
C ALA A 150 0.16 10.22 25.79
N SER A 151 -0.58 9.43 26.57
CA SER A 151 -0.04 8.27 27.29
C SER A 151 0.41 7.12 26.39
N ASP A 152 -0.04 7.09 25.13
CA ASP A 152 0.32 6.04 24.18
C ASP A 152 1.66 6.33 23.47
N VAL A 153 2.16 7.57 23.52
CA VAL A 153 3.40 7.95 22.82
C VAL A 153 4.60 7.12 23.30
N PRO A 154 4.89 6.98 24.62
CA PRO A 154 6.03 6.17 25.05
C PRO A 154 5.95 4.68 24.64
N PRO A 155 4.82 3.95 24.75
CA PRO A 155 4.74 2.59 24.23
C PRO A 155 4.83 2.52 22.69
N MET A 156 4.29 3.50 21.95
CA MET A 156 4.44 3.57 20.49
C MET A 156 5.90 3.72 20.07
N GLU A 157 6.66 4.63 20.69
CA GLU A 157 8.09 4.83 20.40
C GLU A 157 8.92 3.57 20.69
N ARG A 158 8.65 2.90 21.82
CA ARG A 158 9.31 1.62 22.15
C ARG A 158 8.98 0.52 21.14
N LEU A 159 7.74 0.50 20.65
CA LEU A 159 7.31 -0.47 19.66
C LEU A 159 7.97 -0.19 18.30
N ALA A 160 7.97 1.08 17.87
CA ALA A 160 8.66 1.53 16.67
C ALA A 160 10.14 1.12 16.70
N ALA A 161 10.88 1.46 17.76
CA ALA A 161 12.29 1.11 17.89
C ALA A 161 12.55 -0.41 17.84
N LYS A 162 11.71 -1.22 18.50
CA LYS A 162 11.82 -2.69 18.48
C LYS A 162 11.52 -3.25 17.09
N CYS A 163 10.48 -2.76 16.43
CA CYS A 163 10.12 -3.22 15.09
C CYS A 163 11.15 -2.78 14.05
N SER A 164 11.63 -1.53 14.08
CA SER A 164 12.67 -1.02 13.19
C SER A 164 13.94 -1.87 13.23
N ALA A 165 14.32 -2.38 14.40
CA ALA A 165 15.51 -3.22 14.56
C ALA A 165 15.43 -4.56 13.78
N LEU A 166 14.23 -5.01 13.38
CA LEU A 166 14.05 -6.22 12.58
C LEU A 166 14.47 -6.03 11.12
N PHE A 167 14.46 -4.78 10.62
CA PHE A 167 14.66 -4.48 9.20
C PHE A 167 16.10 -4.10 8.90
N THR A 168 17.00 -5.06 9.14
CA THR A 168 18.44 -4.93 8.88
C THR A 168 18.91 -6.03 7.94
N GLY A 169 20.09 -5.85 7.31
CA GLY A 169 20.63 -6.83 6.37
C GLY A 169 19.68 -7.08 5.19
N GLU A 170 19.35 -8.35 4.93
CA GLU A 170 18.43 -8.74 3.85
C GLU A 170 17.00 -8.23 4.06
N ALA A 171 16.58 -7.99 5.30
CA ALA A 171 15.25 -7.45 5.61
C ALA A 171 15.15 -5.92 5.41
N ALA A 172 16.27 -5.22 5.17
CA ALA A 172 16.26 -3.78 4.92
C ALA A 172 15.75 -3.41 3.52
N THR A 173 15.64 -4.39 2.61
CA THR A 173 15.15 -4.18 1.24
C THR A 173 14.17 -5.27 0.83
N VAL A 174 13.33 -4.98 -0.15
CA VAL A 174 12.38 -5.95 -0.71
C VAL A 174 12.15 -5.68 -2.18
N THR A 175 12.29 -6.73 -3.01
CA THR A 175 11.87 -6.70 -4.41
C THR A 175 10.44 -7.19 -4.51
N LEU A 176 9.52 -6.30 -4.89
CA LEU A 176 8.09 -6.56 -4.89
C LEU A 176 7.64 -7.48 -6.03
N GLY A 177 6.50 -8.14 -5.80
CA GLY A 177 5.75 -8.79 -6.88
C GLY A 177 5.26 -7.77 -7.89
N HIS A 178 4.99 -8.25 -9.11
CA HIS A 178 4.56 -7.40 -10.22
C HIS A 178 3.26 -6.64 -9.89
N PRO A 179 3.16 -5.32 -10.15
CA PRO A 179 1.95 -4.55 -9.86
C PRO A 179 0.71 -5.11 -10.54
N ALA A 180 -0.39 -5.14 -9.80
CA ALA A 180 -1.67 -5.63 -10.26
C ALA A 180 -2.78 -4.62 -9.98
N PHE A 181 -3.81 -4.65 -10.81
CA PHE A 181 -5.10 -4.08 -10.52
C PHE A 181 -5.90 -5.10 -9.70
N ASN A 182 -6.49 -4.62 -8.60
CA ASN A 182 -7.20 -5.40 -7.61
C ASN A 182 -8.59 -4.80 -7.41
N LEU A 183 -9.56 -5.68 -7.14
CA LEU A 183 -10.87 -5.32 -6.61
C LEU A 183 -11.05 -6.08 -5.30
N PHE A 184 -11.43 -5.38 -4.25
CA PHE A 184 -11.51 -5.90 -2.90
C PHE A 184 -12.61 -5.17 -2.12
N ASP A 185 -13.25 -5.89 -1.20
CA ASP A 185 -14.37 -5.38 -0.40
C ASP A 185 -13.89 -4.87 0.97
N ASP A 186 -12.73 -5.34 1.42
CA ASP A 186 -12.10 -5.00 2.70
C ASP A 186 -10.57 -5.14 2.64
N MET A 187 -9.90 -4.88 3.76
CA MET A 187 -8.44 -4.91 3.87
C MET A 187 -7.85 -6.32 4.10
N LEU A 188 -8.66 -7.39 4.03
CA LEU A 188 -8.26 -8.76 4.39
C LEU A 188 -7.64 -9.53 3.21
N ALA A 189 -7.93 -9.14 1.97
CA ALA A 189 -7.35 -9.75 0.78
C ALA A 189 -7.39 -8.82 -0.43
N PHE A 190 -6.39 -8.96 -1.31
CA PHE A 190 -6.29 -8.19 -2.55
C PHE A 190 -6.17 -9.15 -3.75
N PRO A 191 -7.29 -9.73 -4.24
CA PRO A 191 -7.30 -10.60 -5.42
C PRO A 191 -6.83 -9.85 -6.67
N GLN A 192 -5.90 -10.43 -7.41
CA GLN A 192 -5.35 -9.81 -8.63
C GLN A 192 -6.26 -10.09 -9.82
N LEU A 193 -6.82 -9.05 -10.45
CA LEU A 193 -7.65 -9.18 -11.64
C LEU A 193 -6.85 -9.04 -12.93
N TRP A 194 -5.85 -8.16 -12.92
CA TRP A 194 -5.00 -7.92 -14.07
C TRP A 194 -3.64 -7.39 -13.63
N ARG A 195 -2.58 -7.72 -14.35
CA ARG A 195 -1.22 -7.28 -14.07
C ARG A 195 -0.81 -6.23 -15.09
N LEU A 196 -0.10 -5.20 -14.64
CA LEU A 196 0.45 -4.19 -15.55
C LEU A 196 1.36 -4.84 -16.60
N PRO A 197 1.63 -4.20 -17.74
CA PRO A 197 2.57 -4.75 -18.72
C PRO A 197 3.95 -4.97 -18.09
N LYS A 198 4.61 -6.08 -18.43
CA LYS A 198 5.92 -6.47 -17.87
C LYS A 198 7.04 -6.13 -18.85
N ALA A 199 8.11 -5.51 -18.35
CA ALA A 199 9.33 -5.22 -19.12
C ALA A 199 10.17 -6.48 -19.37
#